data_AF-A0A9P0HTS9-F1
#
_entry.id   AF-A0A9P0HTS9-F1
#
_cell.length_a   1.000
_cell.length_b   1.000
_cell.length_c   1.000
_cell.angle_alpha   90.00
_cell.angle_beta   90.00
_cell.angle_gamma   90.00
#
_symmetry.space_group_name_H-M   'P 1'
#
loop_
_entity.id
_entity.type
_entity.pdbx_description
1 polymer ?
#
loop_
_entity_poly.entity_id
_entity_poly.type
_entity_poly.pdbx_seq_one_letter_code
_entity_poly.pdbx_strand_id
1 'polypeptide(L)'
;MLSFPLMLYGRVYGVAEVYNKTTSNMFSSADVNHCECLGRVLGIQLYMALVTKKNRDDYSRRNLIDFFMLKNDKAVECSELRFVDECQIRHDYHDLVDYMFIPSSIPTEHNMCACLHMFEDLDLLQKMGINRSAFIRFLLSVRNRHQVFSFHGWEHAFNTLHFIYTIIKKENILQTETVSATECFCMLLAALCHEMEYCGPTTPFKPTSGNTLGSLYSSAGSVVQFHSIDQTVRLLGESKISNDMDLKRFKEFLLLLDAMILGMDLGNHVYNKSDLKKMIDERKILKVAANRRHYFGLLLTCSDLSDFCKPWQYLESQGIKICDEFFNKEITSECYGLIEFSDMLENVKLKKILLQIHFMQTICEPAFSLLNTILPRTDRCSESIEFNMRTLMSAKEKLIQAQLEQTT
;
A
#
# COMPACT_ATOMS: atom_id res chain seq x y z
N MET A 1 -46.70 -26.08 -32.47
CA MET A 1 -45.53 -25.43 -31.83
C MET A 1 -45.79 -25.38 -30.34
N LEU A 2 -44.79 -25.69 -29.51
CA LEU A 2 -44.83 -25.51 -28.06
C LEU A 2 -43.68 -24.59 -27.66
N SER A 3 -43.98 -23.51 -26.95
CA SER A 3 -43.01 -22.53 -26.47
C SER A 3 -43.00 -22.53 -24.94
N PHE A 4 -41.82 -22.47 -24.35
CA PHE A 4 -41.67 -22.45 -22.90
C PHE A 4 -40.48 -21.57 -22.47
N PRO A 5 -40.60 -20.86 -21.34
CA PRO A 5 -39.56 -19.95 -20.88
C PRO A 5 -38.45 -20.68 -20.12
N LEU A 6 -37.22 -20.20 -20.28
CA LEU A 6 -36.06 -20.60 -19.48
C LEU A 6 -35.96 -19.65 -18.29
N MET A 7 -36.32 -20.11 -17.09
CA MET A 7 -36.55 -19.22 -15.94
C MET A 7 -35.72 -19.57 -14.70
N LEU A 8 -35.34 -18.54 -13.95
CA LEU A 8 -34.74 -18.64 -12.62
C LEU A 8 -35.30 -17.52 -11.73
N TYR A 9 -35.78 -17.86 -10.52
CA TYR A 9 -36.38 -16.93 -9.55
C TYR A 9 -37.44 -15.96 -10.14
N GLY A 10 -38.29 -16.46 -11.04
CA GLY A 10 -39.35 -15.66 -11.67
C GLY A 10 -38.88 -14.69 -12.76
N ARG A 11 -37.60 -14.68 -13.12
CA ARG A 11 -37.08 -13.98 -14.30
C ARG A 11 -36.87 -14.94 -15.47
N VAL A 12 -37.21 -14.48 -16.67
CA VAL A 12 -37.00 -15.17 -17.94
C VAL A 12 -35.63 -14.78 -18.51
N TYR A 13 -34.78 -15.78 -18.78
CA TYR A 13 -33.45 -15.60 -19.37
C TYR A 13 -33.39 -16.00 -20.84
N GLY A 14 -34.37 -16.76 -21.31
CA GLY A 14 -34.51 -17.18 -22.70
C GLY A 14 -35.87 -17.85 -22.95
N VAL A 15 -36.15 -18.16 -24.21
CA VAL A 15 -37.36 -18.87 -24.64
C VAL A 15 -36.91 -20.00 -25.55
N ALA A 16 -37.48 -21.19 -25.35
CA ALA A 16 -37.25 -22.35 -26.20
C ALA A 16 -38.55 -22.74 -26.90
N GLU A 17 -38.43 -23.09 -28.18
CA GLU A 17 -39.57 -23.46 -29.02
C GLU A 17 -39.32 -24.82 -29.65
N VAL A 18 -40.33 -25.68 -29.57
CA VAL A 18 -40.29 -27.03 -30.13
C VAL A 18 -41.36 -27.16 -31.21
N TYR A 19 -40.93 -27.70 -32.34
CA TYR A 19 -41.71 -27.84 -33.55
C TYR A 19 -41.90 -29.31 -33.91
N ASN A 20 -43.01 -29.62 -34.59
CA ASN A 20 -43.25 -30.89 -35.28
C ASN A 20 -42.96 -32.16 -34.45
N LYS A 21 -43.84 -32.45 -33.49
CA LYS A 21 -43.76 -33.69 -32.70
C LYS A 21 -43.85 -34.91 -33.62
N THR A 22 -42.88 -35.83 -33.51
CA THR A 22 -42.73 -36.97 -34.44
C THR A 22 -43.77 -38.07 -34.24
N THR A 23 -44.31 -38.22 -33.03
CA THR A 23 -45.24 -39.30 -32.69
C THR A 23 -46.71 -38.91 -32.83
N SER A 24 -47.03 -37.61 -32.89
CA SER A 24 -48.43 -37.12 -32.93
C SER A 24 -48.53 -35.71 -33.51
N ASN A 25 -49.69 -35.37 -34.07
CA ASN A 25 -49.94 -34.06 -34.67
C ASN A 25 -50.09 -32.91 -33.64
N MET A 26 -50.28 -33.22 -32.35
CA MET A 26 -50.40 -32.22 -31.27
C MET A 26 -49.52 -32.56 -30.07
N PHE A 27 -49.15 -31.52 -29.30
CA PHE A 27 -48.51 -31.65 -27.99
C PHE A 27 -49.56 -31.91 -26.92
N SER A 28 -49.28 -32.87 -26.04
CA SER A 28 -50.09 -33.25 -24.89
C SER A 28 -49.77 -32.41 -23.65
N SER A 29 -50.64 -32.43 -22.66
CA SER A 29 -50.40 -31.78 -21.35
C SER A 29 -49.15 -32.31 -20.65
N ALA A 30 -48.78 -33.58 -20.86
CA ALA A 30 -47.56 -34.15 -20.33
C ALA A 30 -46.31 -33.51 -20.98
N ASP A 31 -46.35 -33.21 -22.28
CA ASP A 31 -45.26 -32.53 -22.98
C ASP A 31 -45.09 -31.10 -22.44
N VAL A 32 -46.19 -30.40 -22.17
CA VAL A 32 -46.16 -29.06 -21.58
C VAL A 32 -45.48 -29.09 -20.20
N ASN A 33 -45.91 -30.00 -19.32
CA ASN A 33 -45.31 -30.15 -17.98
C ASN A 33 -43.82 -30.51 -18.05
N HIS A 34 -43.42 -31.35 -19.01
CA HIS A 34 -42.02 -31.70 -19.21
C HIS A 34 -41.20 -30.51 -19.69
N CYS A 35 -41.71 -29.74 -20.67
CA CYS A 35 -41.09 -28.51 -21.15
C CYS A 35 -40.97 -27.45 -20.05
N GLU A 36 -41.97 -27.28 -19.18
CA GLU A 36 -41.87 -26.38 -18.04
C GLU A 36 -40.77 -26.81 -17.04
N CYS A 37 -40.70 -28.10 -16.72
CA CYS A 37 -39.64 -28.63 -15.85
C CYS A 37 -38.26 -28.43 -16.48
N LEU A 38 -38.14 -28.73 -17.78
CA LEU A 38 -36.92 -28.52 -18.55
C LEU A 38 -36.53 -27.04 -18.60
N GLY A 39 -37.49 -26.14 -18.78
CA GLY A 39 -37.29 -24.68 -18.78
C GLY A 39 -36.71 -24.16 -17.48
N ARG A 40 -37.09 -24.73 -16.32
CA ARG A 40 -36.49 -24.37 -15.03
C ARG A 40 -35.04 -24.83 -14.90
N VAL A 41 -34.74 -26.07 -15.31
CA VAL A 41 -33.38 -26.62 -15.25
C VAL A 41 -32.44 -25.88 -16.21
N LEU A 42 -32.87 -25.70 -17.47
CA LEU A 42 -32.12 -24.95 -18.48
C LEU A 42 -32.00 -23.47 -18.11
N GLY A 43 -32.98 -22.89 -17.42
CA GLY A 43 -32.91 -21.53 -16.88
C GLY A 43 -31.75 -21.34 -15.91
N ILE A 44 -31.52 -22.29 -14.98
CA ILE A 44 -30.37 -22.26 -14.06
C ILE A 44 -29.05 -22.35 -14.84
N GLN A 45 -28.94 -23.29 -15.77
CA GLN A 45 -27.72 -23.49 -16.56
C GLN A 45 -27.40 -22.28 -17.44
N LEU A 46 -28.41 -21.71 -18.11
CA LEU A 46 -28.26 -20.51 -18.93
C LEU A 46 -27.82 -19.32 -18.08
N TYR A 47 -28.43 -19.12 -16.91
CA TYR A 47 -28.00 -18.06 -15.98
C TYR A 47 -26.54 -18.23 -15.57
N MET A 48 -26.13 -19.42 -15.15
CA MET A 48 -24.74 -19.68 -14.76
C MET A 48 -23.77 -19.49 -15.92
N ALA A 49 -24.14 -19.90 -17.13
CA ALA A 49 -23.34 -19.70 -18.33
C ALA A 49 -23.20 -18.19 -18.67
N LEU A 50 -24.29 -17.42 -18.58
CA LEU A 50 -24.28 -15.97 -18.82
C LEU A 50 -23.42 -15.23 -17.79
N VAL A 51 -23.53 -15.57 -16.51
CA VAL A 51 -22.71 -14.99 -15.44
C VAL A 51 -21.23 -15.33 -15.65
N THR A 52 -20.92 -16.58 -15.95
CA THR A 52 -19.54 -17.02 -16.20
C THR A 52 -18.95 -16.34 -17.43
N LYS A 53 -19.72 -16.22 -18.51
CA LYS A 53 -19.32 -15.50 -19.71
C LYS A 53 -19.06 -14.03 -19.40
N LYS A 54 -19.97 -13.36 -18.70
CA LYS A 54 -19.80 -11.96 -18.29
C LYS A 54 -18.52 -11.76 -17.46
N ASN A 55 -18.29 -12.61 -16.46
CA ASN A 55 -17.07 -12.54 -15.64
C ASN A 55 -15.80 -12.74 -16.48
N ARG A 56 -15.83 -13.66 -17.45
CA ARG A 56 -14.71 -13.89 -18.38
C ARG A 56 -14.47 -12.71 -19.31
N ASP A 57 -15.55 -12.13 -19.86
CA ASP A 57 -15.48 -10.96 -20.73
C ASP A 57 -14.96 -9.73 -19.96
N ASP A 58 -15.44 -9.49 -18.74
CA ASP A 58 -14.99 -8.40 -17.87
C ASP A 58 -13.51 -8.58 -17.47
N TYR A 59 -13.09 -9.81 -17.14
CA TYR A 59 -11.67 -10.13 -16.90
C TYR A 59 -10.81 -9.87 -18.14
N SER A 60 -11.27 -10.28 -19.32
CA SER A 60 -10.52 -10.11 -20.57
C SER A 60 -10.40 -8.64 -20.97
N ARG A 61 -11.45 -7.84 -20.75
CA ARG A 61 -11.43 -6.38 -20.94
C ARG A 61 -10.44 -5.70 -19.99
N ARG A 62 -10.42 -6.11 -18.72
CA ARG A 62 -9.46 -5.58 -17.73
C ARG A 62 -8.02 -5.90 -18.13
N ASN A 63 -7.71 -7.14 -18.50
CA ASN A 63 -6.37 -7.50 -18.98
C ASN A 63 -5.95 -6.69 -20.20
N LEU A 64 -6.88 -6.38 -21.11
CA LEU A 64 -6.61 -5.54 -22.27
C LEU A 64 -6.32 -4.10 -21.86
N ILE A 65 -7.05 -3.55 -20.89
CA ILE A 65 -6.77 -2.23 -20.30
C ILE A 65 -5.39 -2.24 -19.66
N ASP A 66 -5.06 -3.22 -18.83
CA ASP A 66 -3.74 -3.33 -18.17
C ASP A 66 -2.60 -3.40 -19.21
N PHE A 67 -2.81 -4.13 -20.31
CA PHE A 67 -1.87 -4.19 -21.43
C PHE A 67 -1.68 -2.80 -22.09
N PHE A 68 -2.76 -2.06 -22.35
CA PHE A 68 -2.68 -0.71 -22.93
C PHE A 68 -2.08 0.32 -21.98
N MET A 69 -2.27 0.15 -20.67
CA MET A 69 -1.69 1.01 -19.65
C MET A 69 -0.18 0.77 -19.46
N LEU A 70 0.43 -0.15 -20.24
CA LEU A 70 1.84 -0.51 -20.16
C LEU A 70 2.29 -0.81 -18.72
N LYS A 71 1.38 -1.36 -17.91
CA LYS A 71 1.74 -1.75 -16.54
C LYS A 71 2.87 -2.76 -16.64
N ASN A 72 3.95 -2.51 -15.89
CA ASN A 72 5.06 -3.45 -15.76
C ASN A 72 4.61 -4.68 -14.97
N ASP A 73 3.72 -5.49 -15.54
CA ASP A 73 3.31 -6.78 -15.00
C ASP A 73 4.43 -7.80 -15.33
N LYS A 74 5.61 -7.56 -14.76
CA LYS A 74 6.73 -8.52 -14.82
C LYS A 74 6.27 -9.77 -14.08
N ALA A 75 5.99 -10.82 -14.84
CA ALA A 75 5.64 -12.12 -14.28
C ALA A 75 6.75 -12.60 -13.35
N VAL A 76 6.37 -13.24 -12.24
CA VAL A 76 7.33 -13.84 -11.31
C VAL A 76 7.99 -15.02 -12.00
N GLU A 77 9.32 -14.98 -12.10
CA GLU A 77 10.08 -16.08 -12.69
C GLU A 77 10.14 -17.28 -11.73
N CYS A 78 10.03 -18.50 -12.27
CA CYS A 78 10.15 -19.73 -11.47
C CYS A 78 11.55 -19.89 -10.83
N SER A 79 12.59 -19.29 -11.41
CA SER A 79 13.94 -19.20 -10.84
C SER A 79 13.96 -18.39 -9.55
N GLU A 80 13.41 -17.17 -9.57
CA GLU A 80 13.35 -16.29 -8.40
C GLU A 80 12.52 -16.88 -7.27
N LEU A 81 11.36 -17.47 -7.60
CA LEU A 81 10.51 -18.14 -6.61
C LEU A 81 11.29 -19.25 -5.88
N ARG A 82 11.97 -20.12 -6.64
CA ARG A 82 12.79 -21.20 -6.07
C ARG A 82 13.94 -20.65 -5.24
N PHE A 83 14.60 -19.60 -5.70
CA PHE A 83 15.69 -18.97 -4.94
C PHE A 83 15.23 -18.52 -3.56
N VAL A 84 14.08 -17.83 -3.47
CA VAL A 84 13.54 -17.37 -2.18
C VAL A 84 13.06 -18.54 -1.32
N ASP A 85 12.42 -19.54 -1.94
CA ASP A 85 11.86 -20.68 -1.22
C ASP A 85 12.95 -21.59 -0.64
N GLU A 86 14.03 -21.82 -1.38
CA GLU A 86 15.17 -22.69 -1.02
C GLU A 86 16.30 -21.96 -0.29
N CYS A 87 16.17 -20.65 -0.04
CA CYS A 87 17.21 -19.86 0.60
C CYS A 87 17.49 -20.37 2.03
N GLN A 88 18.74 -20.76 2.28
CA GLN A 88 19.17 -21.34 3.57
C GLN A 88 19.72 -20.29 4.55
N ILE A 89 19.89 -19.05 4.09
CA ILE A 89 20.38 -17.97 4.94
C ILE A 89 19.24 -17.58 5.89
N ARG A 90 19.56 -17.48 7.19
CA ARG A 90 18.55 -17.15 8.21
C ARG A 90 18.04 -15.72 8.12
N HIS A 91 18.78 -14.84 7.44
CA HIS A 91 18.51 -13.39 7.31
C HIS A 91 18.34 -12.66 8.65
N ASP A 92 18.91 -13.24 9.72
CA ASP A 92 19.06 -12.64 11.04
C ASP A 92 20.29 -11.71 11.04
N TYR A 93 20.17 -10.59 10.32
CA TYR A 93 21.22 -9.59 10.25
C TYR A 93 21.43 -8.97 11.63
N HIS A 94 22.69 -8.76 12.03
CA HIS A 94 23.02 -8.04 13.25
C HIS A 94 22.34 -6.66 13.19
N ASP A 95 21.66 -6.27 14.29
CA ASP A 95 20.87 -5.04 14.39
C ASP A 95 19.63 -4.95 13.48
N LEU A 96 19.13 -6.04 12.89
CA LEU A 96 17.88 -6.01 12.11
C LEU A 96 16.72 -5.43 12.92
N VAL A 97 16.69 -5.69 14.22
CA VAL A 97 15.74 -5.10 15.17
C VAL A 97 16.33 -3.81 15.78
N ASP A 98 16.82 -2.89 14.94
CA ASP A 98 17.20 -1.53 15.34
C ASP A 98 16.57 -0.49 14.42
N TYR A 99 16.07 0.61 15.01
CA TYR A 99 15.46 1.70 14.26
C TYR A 99 16.47 2.39 13.33
N MET A 100 17.76 2.34 13.67
CA MET A 100 18.84 2.93 12.89
C MET A 100 19.36 2.01 11.78
N PHE A 101 18.91 0.75 11.72
CA PHE A 101 19.28 -0.17 10.66
C PHE A 101 18.82 0.37 9.30
N ILE A 102 19.67 0.20 8.28
CA ILE A 102 19.40 0.67 6.92
C ILE A 102 19.07 -0.56 6.07
N PRO A 103 17.81 -0.79 5.68
CA PRO A 103 17.42 -2.01 4.96
C PRO A 103 18.09 -2.18 3.60
N SER A 104 18.47 -1.08 2.92
CA SER A 104 19.23 -1.12 1.68
C SER A 104 20.69 -1.60 1.84
N SER A 105 21.17 -1.79 3.08
CA SER A 105 22.45 -2.47 3.33
C SER A 105 22.40 -3.98 3.09
N ILE A 106 21.20 -4.56 3.04
CA ILE A 106 20.99 -5.97 2.70
C ILE A 106 21.29 -6.15 1.19
N PRO A 107 22.04 -7.19 0.79
CA PRO A 107 22.28 -7.48 -0.62
C PRO A 107 20.96 -7.60 -1.40
N THR A 108 20.89 -6.99 -2.59
CA THR A 108 19.65 -6.90 -3.38
C THR A 108 19.00 -8.26 -3.66
N GLU A 109 19.80 -9.30 -3.87
CA GLU A 109 19.34 -10.68 -4.06
C GLU A 109 18.62 -11.24 -2.82
N HIS A 110 19.00 -10.79 -1.62
CA HIS A 110 18.46 -11.26 -0.35
C HIS A 110 17.38 -10.35 0.24
N ASN A 111 17.08 -9.19 -0.35
CA ASN A 111 16.01 -8.29 0.12
C ASN A 111 14.66 -9.01 0.25
N MET A 112 14.30 -9.85 -0.71
CA MET A 112 13.05 -10.63 -0.68
C MET A 112 13.04 -11.68 0.42
N CYS A 113 14.19 -12.32 0.65
CA CYS A 113 14.33 -13.34 1.68
C CYS A 113 14.28 -12.71 3.07
N ALA A 114 14.89 -11.54 3.26
CA ALA A 114 14.80 -10.75 4.48
C ALA A 114 13.38 -10.25 4.74
N CYS A 115 12.67 -9.79 3.71
CA CYS A 115 11.26 -9.42 3.82
C CYS A 115 10.40 -10.62 4.26
N LEU A 116 10.55 -11.78 3.62
CA LEU A 116 9.87 -13.02 4.03
C LEU A 116 10.20 -13.39 5.48
N HIS A 117 11.49 -13.32 5.86
CA HIS A 117 11.95 -13.63 7.20
C HIS A 117 11.25 -12.79 8.27
N MET A 118 11.00 -11.49 8.04
CA MET A 118 10.27 -10.64 9.00
C MET A 118 8.84 -11.12 9.27
N PHE A 119 8.15 -11.72 8.29
CA PHE A 119 6.83 -12.32 8.50
C PHE A 119 6.89 -13.67 9.21
N GLU A 120 7.94 -14.45 8.93
CA GLU A 120 8.18 -15.77 9.55
C GLU A 120 8.62 -15.66 11.00
N ASP A 121 9.51 -14.70 11.32
CA ASP A 121 9.99 -14.43 12.68
C ASP A 121 8.85 -13.98 13.61
N LEU A 122 7.84 -13.28 13.08
CA LEU A 122 6.63 -12.91 13.81
C LEU A 122 5.56 -14.02 13.86
N ASP A 123 5.84 -15.16 13.22
CA ASP A 123 4.95 -16.33 13.10
C ASP A 123 3.60 -15.97 12.45
N LEU A 124 3.58 -14.97 11.56
CA LEU A 124 2.33 -14.45 11.00
C LEU A 124 1.74 -15.37 9.95
N LEU A 125 2.57 -16.07 9.17
CA LEU A 125 2.09 -17.00 8.14
C LEU A 125 1.32 -18.17 8.77
N GLN A 126 1.84 -18.74 9.85
CA GLN A 126 1.17 -19.83 10.58
C GLN A 126 -0.12 -19.32 11.24
N LYS A 127 -0.07 -18.20 11.97
CA LYS A 127 -1.25 -17.60 12.63
C LYS A 127 -2.36 -17.21 11.65
N MET A 128 -1.99 -16.78 10.45
CA MET A 128 -2.96 -16.43 9.41
C MET A 128 -3.46 -17.66 8.62
N GLY A 129 -2.75 -18.78 8.68
CA GLY A 129 -3.02 -19.97 7.88
C GLY A 129 -2.66 -19.77 6.40
N ILE A 130 -1.62 -18.98 6.12
CA ILE A 130 -1.20 -18.62 4.75
C ILE A 130 -0.13 -19.60 4.28
N ASN A 131 -0.35 -20.17 3.09
CA ASN A 131 0.67 -20.99 2.43
C ASN A 131 1.92 -20.17 2.10
N ARG A 132 3.09 -20.62 2.58
CA ARG A 132 4.38 -19.94 2.37
C ARG A 132 4.68 -19.68 0.90
N SER A 133 4.54 -20.66 0.02
CA SER A 133 4.85 -20.50 -1.41
C SER A 133 3.87 -19.55 -2.12
N ALA A 134 2.61 -19.48 -1.68
CA ALA A 134 1.66 -18.46 -2.13
C ALA A 134 2.09 -17.06 -1.70
N PHE A 135 2.59 -16.93 -0.47
CA PHE A 135 3.10 -15.67 0.06
C PHE A 135 4.38 -15.20 -0.65
N ILE A 136 5.32 -16.09 -0.95
CA ILE A 136 6.52 -15.76 -1.74
C ILE A 136 6.14 -15.19 -3.11
N ARG A 137 5.17 -15.82 -3.80
CA ARG A 137 4.65 -15.30 -5.08
C ARG A 137 4.07 -13.91 -4.93
N PHE A 138 3.28 -13.69 -3.89
CA PHE A 138 2.72 -12.37 -3.60
C PHE A 138 3.81 -11.32 -3.40
N LEU A 139 4.77 -11.58 -2.52
CA LEU A 139 5.86 -10.64 -2.24
C LEU A 139 6.65 -10.28 -3.51
N LEU A 140 7.00 -11.27 -4.33
CA LEU A 140 7.70 -11.04 -5.60
C LEU A 140 6.86 -10.18 -6.56
N SER A 141 5.56 -10.44 -6.65
CA SER A 141 4.66 -9.65 -7.49
C SER A 141 4.42 -8.23 -6.95
N VAL A 142 4.47 -8.01 -5.63
CA VAL A 142 4.45 -6.67 -5.01
C VAL A 142 5.73 -5.90 -5.37
N ARG A 143 6.92 -6.52 -5.22
CA ARG A 143 8.19 -5.91 -5.63
C ARG A 143 8.16 -5.50 -7.10
N ASN A 144 7.67 -6.37 -7.97
CA ASN A 144 7.63 -6.12 -9.42
C ASN A 144 6.67 -4.97 -9.81
N ARG A 145 5.67 -4.65 -8.97
CA ARG A 145 4.75 -3.51 -9.18
C ARG A 145 5.27 -2.18 -8.64
N HIS A 146 6.36 -2.18 -7.85
CA HIS A 146 7.03 -0.93 -7.52
C HIS A 146 7.85 -0.48 -8.72
N GLN A 147 7.56 0.72 -9.19
CA GLN A 147 8.32 1.33 -10.27
C GLN A 147 9.69 1.81 -9.77
N VAL A 148 10.62 2.00 -10.69
CA VAL A 148 11.96 2.48 -10.37
C VAL A 148 11.94 4.01 -10.41
N PHE A 149 11.59 4.63 -9.29
CA PHE A 149 11.79 6.07 -9.06
C PHE A 149 13.04 6.31 -8.20
N SER A 150 13.49 7.57 -8.17
CA SER A 150 14.65 7.95 -7.37
C SER A 150 14.45 7.68 -5.88
N PHE A 151 13.25 7.91 -5.36
CA PHE A 151 12.88 7.65 -3.97
C PHE A 151 11.75 6.62 -3.83
N HIS A 152 10.58 6.88 -4.44
CA HIS A 152 9.37 6.04 -4.25
C HIS A 152 9.43 4.74 -5.08
N GLY A 153 10.22 3.78 -4.58
CA GLY A 153 10.37 2.44 -5.16
C GLY A 153 10.36 1.34 -4.09
N TRP A 154 10.75 0.12 -4.47
CA TRP A 154 10.77 -1.03 -3.55
C TRP A 154 11.61 -0.79 -2.29
N GLU A 155 12.74 -0.08 -2.41
CA GLU A 155 13.61 0.20 -1.26
C GLU A 155 12.88 0.99 -0.16
N HIS A 156 12.09 1.98 -0.55
CA HIS A 156 11.31 2.79 0.38
C HIS A 156 10.20 1.95 1.04
N ALA A 157 9.41 1.20 0.25
CA ALA A 157 8.38 0.30 0.79
C ALA A 157 8.96 -0.76 1.75
N PHE A 158 10.16 -1.29 1.44
CA PHE A 158 10.86 -2.23 2.31
C PHE A 158 11.35 -1.57 3.59
N ASN A 159 11.81 -0.31 3.54
CA ASN A 159 12.17 0.47 4.71
C ASN A 159 10.96 0.75 5.62
N THR A 160 9.81 1.10 5.03
CA THR A 160 8.54 1.27 5.73
C THR A 160 8.10 -0.01 6.44
N LEU A 161 8.21 -1.18 5.77
CA LEU A 161 7.93 -2.47 6.39
C LEU A 161 8.90 -2.77 7.54
N HIS A 162 10.20 -2.55 7.33
CA HIS A 162 11.24 -2.81 8.34
C HIS A 162 10.97 -2.01 9.63
N PHE A 163 10.54 -0.75 9.50
CA PHE A 163 10.25 0.08 10.65
C PHE A 163 9.05 -0.45 11.45
N ILE A 164 7.96 -0.86 10.78
CA ILE A 164 6.81 -1.52 11.44
C ILE A 164 7.25 -2.82 12.12
N TYR A 165 8.03 -3.66 11.44
CA TYR A 165 8.56 -4.89 12.02
C TYR A 165 9.38 -4.60 13.30
N THR A 166 10.24 -3.59 13.25
CA THR A 166 11.05 -3.16 14.39
C THR A 166 10.18 -2.66 15.55
N ILE A 167 9.12 -1.88 15.27
CA ILE A 167 8.13 -1.49 16.28
C ILE A 167 7.50 -2.73 16.92
N ILE A 168 7.00 -3.68 16.12
CA ILE A 168 6.31 -4.88 16.63
C ILE A 168 7.24 -5.68 17.56
N LYS A 169 8.51 -5.86 17.18
CA LYS A 169 9.50 -6.61 17.96
C LYS A 169 9.96 -5.85 19.21
N LYS A 170 10.38 -4.59 19.09
CA LYS A 170 10.91 -3.83 20.23
C LYS A 170 9.83 -3.51 21.27
N GLU A 171 8.59 -3.29 20.87
CA GLU A 171 7.48 -2.99 21.78
C GLU A 171 6.70 -4.24 22.20
N ASN A 172 7.12 -5.43 21.74
CA ASN A 172 6.47 -6.72 22.02
C ASN A 172 4.96 -6.70 21.72
N ILE A 173 4.53 -5.98 20.67
CA ILE A 173 3.12 -5.67 20.40
C ILE A 173 2.24 -6.93 20.41
N LEU A 174 2.70 -8.01 19.76
CA LEU A 174 1.99 -9.29 19.69
C LEU A 174 1.83 -9.96 21.06
N GLN A 175 2.77 -9.77 21.98
CA GLN A 175 2.72 -10.34 23.34
C GLN A 175 1.79 -9.56 24.26
N THR A 176 1.53 -8.27 23.96
CA THR A 176 0.60 -7.46 24.75
C THR A 176 -0.87 -7.81 24.50
N GLU A 177 -1.17 -8.57 23.43
CA GLU A 177 -2.51 -8.88 22.93
C GLU A 177 -3.40 -7.66 22.62
N THR A 178 -2.84 -6.45 22.62
CA THR A 178 -3.57 -5.21 22.30
C THR A 178 -3.84 -5.05 20.80
N VAL A 179 -2.98 -5.67 19.99
CA VAL A 179 -3.05 -5.72 18.53
C VAL A 179 -2.97 -7.19 18.12
N SER A 180 -3.95 -7.63 17.35
CA SER A 180 -4.08 -9.01 16.88
C SER A 180 -3.05 -9.34 15.80
N ALA A 181 -2.80 -10.64 15.58
CA ALA A 181 -1.94 -11.10 14.49
C ALA A 181 -2.44 -10.64 13.11
N THR A 182 -3.76 -10.55 12.92
CA THR A 182 -4.37 -10.03 11.69
C THR A 182 -4.05 -8.54 11.50
N GLU A 183 -4.14 -7.74 12.55
CA GLU A 183 -3.77 -6.32 12.48
C GLU A 183 -2.27 -6.11 12.23
N CYS A 184 -1.41 -6.89 12.87
CA CYS A 184 0.03 -6.86 12.57
C CYS A 184 0.35 -7.25 11.11
N PHE A 185 -0.30 -8.31 10.62
CA PHE A 185 -0.13 -8.74 9.23
C PHE A 185 -0.64 -7.68 8.24
N CYS A 186 -1.79 -7.06 8.51
CA CYS A 186 -2.30 -5.95 7.70
C CYS A 186 -1.37 -4.72 7.72
N MET A 187 -0.78 -4.36 8.86
CA MET A 187 0.15 -3.22 8.93
C MET A 187 1.40 -3.45 8.07
N LEU A 188 1.99 -4.65 8.15
CA LEU A 188 3.16 -4.99 7.33
C LEU A 188 2.82 -5.04 5.84
N LEU A 189 1.65 -5.57 5.48
CA LEU A 189 1.18 -5.54 4.10
C LEU A 189 0.89 -4.12 3.61
N ALA A 190 0.23 -3.29 4.41
CA ALA A 190 -0.02 -1.90 4.07
C ALA A 190 1.30 -1.14 3.82
N ALA A 191 2.29 -1.32 4.70
CA ALA A 191 3.63 -0.76 4.54
C ALA A 191 4.29 -1.14 3.21
N LEU A 192 4.18 -2.40 2.77
CA LEU A 192 4.72 -2.82 1.47
C LEU A 192 3.90 -2.33 0.29
N CYS A 193 2.58 -2.19 0.44
CA CYS A 193 1.68 -2.05 -0.70
C CYS A 193 1.22 -0.61 -0.97
N HIS A 194 1.44 0.32 -0.03
CA HIS A 194 0.85 1.66 -0.08
C HIS A 194 1.19 2.50 -1.32
N GLU A 195 2.33 2.22 -1.99
CA GLU A 195 2.80 2.94 -3.19
C GLU A 195 3.04 2.05 -4.42
N MET A 196 2.34 0.92 -4.51
CA MET A 196 2.40 0.10 -5.72
C MET A 196 1.92 0.88 -6.96
N GLU A 197 2.66 0.73 -8.06
CA GLU A 197 2.40 1.45 -9.32
C GLU A 197 2.33 2.98 -9.15
N TYR A 198 3.07 3.53 -8.19
CA TYR A 198 3.24 4.97 -8.06
C TYR A 198 3.67 5.59 -9.40
N CYS A 199 3.05 6.71 -9.77
CA CYS A 199 3.22 7.37 -11.07
C CYS A 199 3.91 8.73 -10.96
N GLY A 200 4.55 9.03 -9.84
CA GLY A 200 5.23 10.30 -9.62
C GLY A 200 4.39 11.37 -8.89
N PRO A 201 5.04 12.46 -8.47
CA PRO A 201 4.48 13.46 -7.56
C PRO A 201 3.52 14.44 -8.23
N THR A 202 3.31 14.40 -9.54
CA THR A 202 2.29 15.19 -10.26
C THR A 202 1.41 14.29 -11.09
N THR A 203 0.63 13.47 -10.40
CA THR A 203 -0.39 12.65 -11.05
C THR A 203 -1.45 13.59 -11.64
N PRO A 204 -1.85 13.46 -12.92
CA PRO A 204 -2.90 14.30 -13.54
C PRO A 204 -4.30 14.13 -12.92
N PHE A 205 -4.43 13.22 -11.95
CA PHE A 205 -5.64 12.95 -11.17
C PHE A 205 -5.67 13.68 -9.82
N LYS A 206 -4.70 14.57 -9.54
CA LYS A 206 -4.67 15.37 -8.31
C LYS A 206 -5.79 16.42 -8.30
N PRO A 207 -6.67 16.45 -7.29
CA PRO A 207 -7.53 17.59 -7.04
C PRO A 207 -6.65 18.80 -6.70
N THR A 208 -6.94 19.95 -7.29
CA THR A 208 -6.16 21.21 -7.20
C THR A 208 -6.15 21.86 -5.80
N SER A 209 -6.61 21.16 -4.75
CA SER A 209 -7.01 21.74 -3.47
C SER A 209 -6.35 21.14 -2.21
N GLY A 210 -5.16 20.51 -2.33
CA GLY A 210 -4.46 19.88 -1.20
C GLY A 210 -3.09 20.48 -0.88
N ASN A 211 -2.75 20.53 0.41
CA ASN A 211 -1.47 21.02 0.97
C ASN A 211 -0.23 20.55 0.16
N THR A 212 0.53 21.50 -0.36
CA THR A 212 1.67 21.31 -1.28
C THR A 212 2.79 20.44 -0.71
N LEU A 213 3.02 20.54 0.61
CA LEU A 213 4.09 19.83 1.29
C LEU A 213 3.81 18.33 1.44
N GLY A 214 2.54 17.97 1.66
CA GLY A 214 2.14 16.55 1.69
C GLY A 214 2.34 15.91 0.33
N SER A 215 2.12 16.65 -0.76
CA SER A 215 2.35 16.18 -2.14
C SER A 215 3.81 15.91 -2.51
N LEU A 216 4.77 16.51 -1.79
CA LEU A 216 6.21 16.37 -2.01
C LEU A 216 6.76 15.04 -1.46
N TYR A 217 6.13 14.53 -0.40
CA TYR A 217 6.62 13.40 0.40
C TYR A 217 5.56 12.30 0.57
N SER A 218 4.43 12.43 -0.12
CA SER A 218 3.34 11.47 -0.20
C SER A 218 2.50 11.80 -1.43
N SER A 219 1.84 10.81 -2.02
CA SER A 219 0.77 11.08 -3.00
C SER A 219 -0.42 11.74 -2.29
N ALA A 220 -0.54 13.07 -2.37
CA ALA A 220 -1.70 13.76 -1.79
C ALA A 220 -2.98 13.38 -2.57
N GLY A 221 -3.93 12.78 -1.85
CA GLY A 221 -5.25 12.47 -2.35
C GLY A 221 -5.51 10.97 -2.49
N SER A 222 -6.62 10.55 -1.86
CA SER A 222 -7.12 9.17 -1.76
C SER A 222 -7.06 8.29 -3.02
N VAL A 223 -6.95 8.86 -4.22
CA VAL A 223 -6.95 8.12 -5.50
C VAL A 223 -5.76 7.19 -5.62
N VAL A 224 -4.56 7.61 -5.25
CA VAL A 224 -3.36 6.75 -5.33
C VAL A 224 -3.45 5.63 -4.29
N GLN A 225 -3.88 5.93 -3.07
CA GLN A 225 -4.10 4.92 -2.05
C GLN A 225 -5.21 3.92 -2.45
N PHE A 226 -6.30 4.39 -3.08
CA PHE A 226 -7.34 3.51 -3.64
C PHE A 226 -6.80 2.63 -4.77
N HIS A 227 -5.91 3.16 -5.63
CA HIS A 227 -5.25 2.36 -6.66
C HIS A 227 -4.34 1.29 -6.06
N SER A 228 -3.49 1.66 -5.08
CA SER A 228 -2.66 0.73 -4.33
C SER A 228 -3.48 -0.38 -3.66
N ILE A 229 -4.64 -0.04 -3.09
CA ILE A 229 -5.60 -0.99 -2.55
C ILE A 229 -6.10 -1.95 -3.63
N ASP A 230 -6.59 -1.43 -4.77
CA ASP A 230 -7.09 -2.27 -5.87
C ASP A 230 -6.02 -3.24 -6.37
N GLN A 231 -4.77 -2.77 -6.54
CA GLN A 231 -3.64 -3.62 -6.91
C GLN A 231 -3.33 -4.67 -5.85
N THR A 232 -3.43 -4.32 -4.55
CA THR A 232 -3.20 -5.27 -3.46
C THR A 232 -4.27 -6.37 -3.46
N VAL A 233 -5.54 -6.00 -3.60
CA VAL A 233 -6.66 -6.95 -3.65
C VAL A 233 -6.53 -7.90 -4.85
N ARG A 234 -6.16 -7.36 -6.01
CA ARG A 234 -5.86 -8.16 -7.21
C ARG A 234 -4.78 -9.20 -6.91
N LEU A 235 -3.68 -8.75 -6.31
CA LEU A 235 -2.55 -9.61 -5.98
C LEU A 235 -2.85 -10.71 -4.98
N LEU A 236 -3.67 -10.41 -3.96
CA LEU A 236 -4.13 -11.41 -2.99
C LEU A 236 -4.90 -12.54 -3.68
N GLY A 237 -5.71 -12.21 -4.68
CA GLY A 237 -6.42 -13.18 -5.51
C GLY A 237 -5.51 -13.99 -6.43
N GLU A 238 -4.60 -13.33 -7.16
CA GLU A 238 -3.67 -13.98 -8.10
C GLU A 238 -2.69 -14.93 -7.40
N SER A 239 -2.19 -14.53 -6.24
CA SER A 239 -1.23 -15.31 -5.43
C SER A 239 -1.87 -16.47 -4.68
N LYS A 240 -3.20 -16.49 -4.55
CA LYS A 240 -4.01 -17.47 -3.80
C LYS A 240 -3.82 -17.41 -2.28
N ILE A 241 -3.39 -16.28 -1.72
CA ILE A 241 -3.26 -16.09 -0.26
C ILE A 241 -4.62 -16.21 0.43
N SER A 242 -5.69 -15.74 -0.21
CA SER A 242 -7.04 -15.68 0.37
C SER A 242 -7.82 -16.99 0.27
N ASN A 243 -7.30 -18.01 -0.42
CA ASN A 243 -8.04 -19.25 -0.70
C ASN A 243 -8.43 -20.03 0.56
N ASP A 244 -7.60 -19.94 1.61
CA ASP A 244 -7.81 -20.65 2.88
C ASP A 244 -8.56 -19.79 3.91
N MET A 245 -8.93 -18.54 3.56
CA MET A 245 -9.74 -17.67 4.39
C MET A 245 -11.22 -17.81 4.05
N ASP A 246 -12.08 -17.90 5.07
CA ASP A 246 -13.52 -17.81 4.83
C ASP A 246 -13.93 -16.41 4.34
N LEU A 247 -15.12 -16.31 3.73
CA LEU A 247 -15.61 -15.07 3.13
C LEU A 247 -15.76 -13.92 4.16
N LYS A 248 -16.09 -14.24 5.41
CA LYS A 248 -16.30 -13.24 6.46
C LYS A 248 -14.96 -12.66 6.90
N ARG A 249 -14.01 -13.54 7.23
CA ARG A 249 -12.64 -13.20 7.60
C ARG A 249 -11.93 -12.43 6.50
N PHE A 250 -12.09 -12.86 5.24
CA PHE A 250 -11.49 -12.14 4.10
C PHE A 250 -12.06 -10.73 3.96
N LYS A 251 -13.38 -10.53 4.12
CA LYS A 251 -13.99 -9.19 4.12
C LYS A 251 -13.48 -8.31 5.26
N GLU A 252 -13.38 -8.85 6.47
CA GLU A 252 -12.86 -8.11 7.63
C GLU A 252 -11.39 -7.72 7.42
N PHE A 253 -10.59 -8.64 6.86
CA PHE A 253 -9.20 -8.39 6.49
C PHE A 253 -9.07 -7.27 5.44
N LEU A 254 -9.89 -7.28 4.40
CA LEU A 254 -9.88 -6.22 3.37
C LEU A 254 -10.27 -4.86 3.96
N LEU A 255 -11.33 -4.79 4.76
CA LEU A 255 -11.73 -3.53 5.41
C LEU A 255 -10.63 -2.93 6.30
N LEU A 256 -9.86 -3.80 6.97
CA LEU A 256 -8.75 -3.39 7.80
C LEU A 256 -7.55 -2.89 6.98
N LEU A 257 -7.20 -3.62 5.92
CA LEU A 257 -6.14 -3.24 4.98
C LEU A 257 -6.46 -1.90 4.29
N ASP A 258 -7.70 -1.73 3.82
CA ASP A 258 -8.20 -0.50 3.21
C ASP A 258 -8.04 0.68 4.16
N ALA A 259 -8.49 0.51 5.42
CA ALA A 259 -8.38 1.56 6.43
C ALA A 259 -6.92 1.91 6.76
N MET A 260 -6.01 0.95 6.72
CA MET A 260 -4.59 1.15 6.99
C MET A 260 -3.90 1.89 5.85
N ILE A 261 -4.08 1.47 4.59
CA ILE A 261 -3.47 2.14 3.42
C ILE A 261 -4.02 3.55 3.25
N LEU A 262 -5.33 3.76 3.40
CA LEU A 262 -5.93 5.11 3.37
C LEU A 262 -5.45 6.00 4.52
N GLY A 263 -5.12 5.39 5.66
CA GLY A 263 -4.60 6.07 6.84
C GLY A 263 -3.17 6.62 6.67
N MET A 264 -2.44 6.18 5.65
CA MET A 264 -1.07 6.62 5.36
C MET A 264 -1.00 7.96 4.64
N ASP A 265 -2.11 8.49 4.12
CA ASP A 265 -2.13 9.82 3.50
C ASP A 265 -1.73 10.90 4.52
N LEU A 266 -0.57 11.52 4.30
CA LEU A 266 -0.02 12.57 5.16
C LEU A 266 -0.99 13.75 5.32
N GLY A 267 -1.85 14.02 4.34
CA GLY A 267 -2.90 15.04 4.46
C GLY A 267 -3.81 14.78 5.66
N ASN A 268 -4.27 13.54 5.83
CA ASN A 268 -5.13 13.15 6.96
C ASN A 268 -4.42 13.29 8.31
N HIS A 269 -3.11 13.04 8.36
CA HIS A 269 -2.33 13.18 9.57
C HIS A 269 -2.24 14.64 10.03
N VAL A 270 -1.96 15.56 9.09
CA VAL A 270 -1.85 16.99 9.36
C VAL A 270 -3.17 17.58 9.88
N TYR A 271 -4.30 17.23 9.25
CA TYR A 271 -5.60 17.77 9.65
C TYR A 271 -6.08 17.27 11.02
N ASN A 272 -5.72 16.05 11.42
CA ASN A 272 -6.25 15.40 12.63
C ASN A 272 -5.29 15.40 13.84
N LYS A 273 -4.15 16.09 13.75
CA LYS A 273 -3.09 16.06 14.77
C LYS A 273 -3.56 16.44 16.17
N SER A 274 -4.41 17.47 16.31
CA SER A 274 -4.93 17.92 17.61
C SER A 274 -5.81 16.86 18.28
N ASP A 275 -6.68 16.23 17.50
CA ASP A 275 -7.60 15.21 17.97
C ASP A 275 -6.83 13.95 18.36
N LEU A 276 -5.84 13.57 17.56
CA LEU A 276 -4.92 12.48 17.86
C LEU A 276 -4.20 12.71 19.19
N LYS A 277 -3.62 13.91 19.39
CA LYS A 277 -2.95 14.26 20.65
C LYS A 277 -3.89 14.12 21.84
N LYS A 278 -5.12 14.66 21.74
CA LYS A 278 -6.13 14.53 22.79
C LYS A 278 -6.47 13.07 23.10
N MET A 279 -6.63 12.21 22.09
CA MET A 279 -6.91 10.78 22.28
C MET A 279 -5.76 10.04 22.99
N ILE A 280 -4.52 10.45 22.74
CA ILE A 280 -3.31 9.91 23.37
C ILE A 280 -3.24 10.36 24.83
N ASP A 281 -3.39 11.66 25.09
CA ASP A 281 -3.34 12.24 26.44
C ASP A 281 -4.41 11.62 27.36
N GLU A 282 -5.61 11.37 26.82
CA GLU A 282 -6.72 10.70 27.52
C GLU A 282 -6.55 9.17 27.63
N ARG A 283 -5.48 8.58 27.08
CA ARG A 283 -5.21 7.13 27.01
C ARG A 283 -6.37 6.31 26.39
N LYS A 284 -7.06 6.91 25.41
CA LYS A 284 -8.23 6.30 24.74
C LYS A 284 -7.90 5.65 23.40
N ILE A 285 -6.72 5.91 22.84
CA ILE A 285 -6.39 5.55 21.46
C ILE A 285 -6.52 4.04 21.16
N LEU A 286 -6.10 3.17 22.08
CA LEU A 286 -6.24 1.71 21.95
C LEU A 286 -7.49 1.14 22.65
N LYS A 287 -8.07 1.88 23.61
CA LYS A 287 -9.21 1.41 24.42
C LYS A 287 -10.56 1.54 23.70
N VAL A 288 -10.66 2.47 22.76
CA VAL A 288 -11.89 2.73 22.00
C VAL A 288 -11.71 2.18 20.59
N ALA A 289 -12.57 1.24 20.18
CA ALA A 289 -12.47 0.57 18.89
C ALA A 289 -12.43 1.57 17.71
N ALA A 290 -13.25 2.63 17.76
CA ALA A 290 -13.29 3.68 16.74
C ALA A 290 -11.97 4.49 16.63
N ASN A 291 -11.16 4.51 17.69
CA ASN A 291 -9.90 5.25 17.72
C ASN A 291 -8.71 4.42 17.23
N ARG A 292 -8.83 3.09 17.14
CA ARG A 292 -7.74 2.20 16.71
C ARG A 292 -7.20 2.55 15.32
N ARG A 293 -8.06 3.04 14.42
CA ARG A 293 -7.63 3.52 13.09
C ARG A 293 -6.59 4.64 13.17
N HIS A 294 -6.68 5.51 14.18
CA HIS A 294 -5.74 6.61 14.39
C HIS A 294 -4.40 6.12 14.96
N TYR A 295 -4.44 5.06 15.77
CA TYR A 295 -3.22 4.38 16.23
C TYR A 295 -2.46 3.76 15.06
N PHE A 296 -3.13 2.96 14.22
CA PHE A 296 -2.51 2.33 13.06
C PHE A 296 -2.04 3.35 12.03
N GLY A 297 -2.84 4.39 11.77
CA GLY A 297 -2.44 5.49 10.89
C GLY A 297 -1.16 6.17 11.37
N LEU A 298 -1.04 6.51 12.66
CA LEU A 298 0.18 7.10 13.21
C LEU A 298 1.40 6.16 13.05
N LEU A 299 1.26 4.87 13.38
CA LEU A 299 2.37 3.91 13.23
C LEU A 299 2.85 3.82 11.79
N LEU A 300 1.91 3.69 10.85
CA LEU A 300 2.22 3.59 9.42
C LEU A 300 2.80 4.89 8.88
N THR A 301 2.26 6.05 9.24
CA THR A 301 2.83 7.36 8.89
C THR A 301 4.25 7.52 9.42
N CYS A 302 4.54 7.18 10.68
CA CYS A 302 5.91 7.26 11.18
C CYS A 302 6.86 6.27 10.49
N SER A 303 6.34 5.13 10.04
CA SER A 303 7.12 4.13 9.32
C SER A 303 7.46 4.60 7.91
N ASP A 304 6.50 5.24 7.25
CA ASP A 304 6.67 5.88 5.94
C ASP A 304 7.71 7.01 6.03
N LEU A 305 7.68 7.77 7.12
CA LEU A 305 8.64 8.83 7.41
C LEU A 305 9.95 8.34 8.07
N SER A 306 10.19 7.03 8.12
CA SER A 306 11.31 6.48 8.90
C SER A 306 12.68 6.83 8.34
N ASP A 307 12.80 7.17 7.05
CA ASP A 307 14.04 7.66 6.45
C ASP A 307 14.61 8.89 7.18
N PHE A 308 13.74 9.74 7.74
CA PHE A 308 14.12 10.98 8.44
C PHE A 308 14.72 10.76 9.83
N CYS A 309 14.54 9.56 10.41
CA CYS A 309 15.15 9.20 11.69
C CYS A 309 16.41 8.34 11.55
N LYS A 310 16.83 7.99 10.32
CA LYS A 310 18.06 7.23 10.06
C LYS A 310 19.31 8.12 10.21
N PRO A 311 20.52 7.53 10.28
CA PRO A 311 21.77 8.31 10.36
C PRO A 311 21.92 9.35 9.25
N TRP A 312 22.57 10.48 9.57
CA TRP A 312 22.69 11.64 8.68
C TRP A 312 23.12 11.30 7.24
N GLN A 313 24.15 10.46 7.07
CA GLN A 313 24.68 10.13 5.75
C GLN A 313 23.62 9.46 4.86
N TYR A 314 22.73 8.67 5.47
CA TYR A 314 21.63 8.05 4.76
C TYR A 314 20.54 9.08 4.44
N LEU A 315 20.11 9.89 5.41
CA LEU A 315 19.10 10.92 5.20
C LEU A 315 19.54 11.94 4.13
N GLU A 316 20.79 12.35 4.12
CA GLU A 316 21.34 13.26 3.11
C GLU A 316 21.16 12.68 1.69
N SER A 317 21.45 11.38 1.52
CA SER A 317 21.24 10.68 0.24
C SER A 317 19.75 10.59 -0.14
N GLN A 318 18.87 10.24 0.80
CA GLN A 318 17.43 10.16 0.54
C GLN A 318 16.82 11.54 0.24
N GLY A 319 17.24 12.58 0.95
CA GLY A 319 16.80 13.95 0.71
C GLY A 319 17.14 14.42 -0.71
N ILE A 320 18.30 14.02 -1.25
CA ILE A 320 18.66 14.28 -2.65
C ILE A 320 17.72 13.52 -3.59
N LYS A 321 17.49 12.22 -3.37
CA LYS A 321 16.59 11.39 -4.18
C LYS A 321 15.17 11.94 -4.24
N ILE A 322 14.59 12.31 -3.09
CA ILE A 322 13.25 12.93 -3.00
C ILE A 322 13.21 14.22 -3.83
N CYS A 323 14.20 15.09 -3.65
CA CYS A 323 14.27 16.33 -4.39
C CYS A 323 14.43 16.08 -5.90
N ASP A 324 15.28 15.15 -6.31
CA ASP A 324 15.51 14.86 -7.72
C ASP A 324 14.27 14.26 -8.39
N GLU A 325 13.50 13.46 -7.66
CA GLU A 325 12.21 12.97 -8.13
C GLU A 325 11.20 14.11 -8.32
N PHE A 326 11.09 15.01 -7.35
CA PHE A 326 10.15 16.12 -7.40
C PHE A 326 10.53 17.21 -8.42
N PHE A 327 11.82 17.50 -8.57
CA PHE A 327 12.33 18.55 -9.45
C PHE A 327 12.69 18.08 -10.87
N ASN A 328 12.36 16.83 -11.24
CA ASN A 328 12.64 16.33 -12.58
C ASN A 328 11.80 17.09 -13.65
N LYS A 329 12.43 17.44 -14.78
CA LYS A 329 12.12 18.60 -15.65
C LYS A 329 10.73 18.67 -16.33
N GLU A 330 9.90 17.63 -16.26
CA GLU A 330 8.54 17.65 -16.84
C GLU A 330 7.49 18.25 -15.90
N ILE A 331 7.87 18.52 -14.64
CA ILE A 331 6.97 18.87 -13.52
C ILE A 331 6.94 20.39 -13.25
N THR A 332 7.83 21.13 -13.90
CA THR A 332 8.16 22.51 -13.53
C THR A 332 7.03 23.50 -13.76
N SER A 333 6.11 23.30 -14.71
CA SER A 333 5.08 24.31 -15.04
C SER A 333 3.90 24.38 -14.08
N GLU A 334 3.57 23.29 -13.37
CA GLU A 334 2.37 23.22 -12.50
C GLU A 334 2.68 23.47 -11.01
N CYS A 335 3.96 23.41 -10.62
CA CYS A 335 4.39 23.78 -9.27
C CYS A 335 4.54 25.29 -9.05
N TYR A 336 4.47 26.09 -10.13
CA TYR A 336 4.43 27.56 -10.06
C TYR A 336 3.06 28.03 -9.54
N GLY A 337 2.96 28.21 -8.21
CA GLY A 337 1.78 28.80 -7.58
C GLY A 337 1.51 28.36 -6.14
N LEU A 338 2.25 27.38 -5.62
CA LEU A 338 1.94 26.76 -4.33
C LEU A 338 3.04 26.94 -3.26
N ILE A 339 4.21 27.43 -3.66
CA ILE A 339 5.24 28.01 -2.79
C ILE A 339 5.70 29.27 -3.55
N GLU A 340 5.59 30.44 -2.94
CA GLU A 340 6.16 31.68 -3.50
C GLU A 340 7.69 31.57 -3.48
N PHE A 341 8.25 30.84 -4.45
CA PHE A 341 9.67 30.87 -4.77
C PHE A 341 10.06 32.15 -5.51
N SER A 342 9.15 33.12 -5.63
CA SER A 342 9.35 34.36 -6.39
C SER A 342 10.41 35.26 -5.78
N ASP A 343 10.65 35.19 -4.46
CA ASP A 343 11.45 36.24 -3.80
C ASP A 343 12.64 35.77 -2.96
N MET A 344 12.98 34.47 -2.90
CA MET A 344 14.14 34.01 -2.12
C MET A 344 15.00 32.99 -2.88
N LEU A 345 16.00 33.54 -3.58
CA LEU A 345 17.29 32.96 -3.97
C LEU A 345 17.30 32.05 -5.22
N GLU A 346 18.11 32.40 -6.22
CA GLU A 346 18.39 31.58 -7.42
C GLU A 346 19.02 30.20 -7.10
N ASN A 347 19.46 30.00 -5.85
CA ASN A 347 20.18 28.81 -5.43
C ASN A 347 19.24 27.62 -5.15
N VAL A 348 19.15 26.73 -6.15
CA VAL A 348 18.40 25.47 -6.10
C VAL A 348 18.79 24.60 -4.89
N LYS A 349 20.08 24.57 -4.50
CA LYS A 349 20.54 23.76 -3.36
C LYS A 349 19.96 24.27 -2.04
N LEU A 350 19.91 25.58 -1.85
CA LEU A 350 19.31 26.18 -0.67
C LEU A 350 17.79 25.92 -0.62
N LYS A 351 17.09 25.99 -1.76
CA LYS A 351 15.66 25.63 -1.85
C LYS A 351 15.41 24.20 -1.37
N LYS A 352 16.18 23.22 -1.87
CA LYS A 352 16.09 21.81 -1.47
C LYS A 352 16.25 21.64 0.05
N ILE A 353 17.21 22.33 0.67
CA ILE A 353 17.43 22.27 2.12
C ILE A 353 16.27 22.91 2.89
N LEU A 354 15.77 24.07 2.47
CA LEU A 354 14.64 24.74 3.12
C LEU A 354 13.36 23.89 3.09
N LEU A 355 13.11 23.20 1.97
CA LEU A 355 12.00 22.26 1.83
C LEU A 355 12.09 21.09 2.81
N GLN A 356 13.29 20.50 2.96
CA GLN A 356 13.52 19.41 3.91
C GLN A 356 13.35 19.87 5.36
N ILE A 357 13.91 21.04 5.71
CA ILE A 357 13.73 21.63 7.04
C ILE A 357 12.24 21.83 7.35
N HIS A 358 11.53 22.49 6.45
CA HIS A 358 10.12 22.78 6.66
C HIS A 358 9.27 21.51 6.79
N PHE A 359 9.58 20.48 6.00
CA PHE A 359 8.91 19.19 6.07
C PHE A 359 9.16 18.49 7.41
N MET A 360 10.41 18.39 7.83
CA MET A 360 10.75 17.74 9.09
C MET A 360 10.12 18.46 10.29
N GLN A 361 10.06 19.81 10.29
CA GLN A 361 9.44 20.60 11.36
C GLN A 361 7.91 20.45 11.38
N THR A 362 7.28 20.41 10.21
CA THR A 362 5.82 20.45 10.09
C THR A 362 5.19 19.07 10.23
N ILE A 363 5.90 18.02 9.80
CA ILE A 363 5.37 16.66 9.66
C ILE A 363 6.14 15.67 10.55
N CYS A 364 7.44 15.48 10.32
CA CYS A 364 8.20 14.40 10.95
C CYS A 364 8.30 14.57 12.47
N GLU A 365 8.83 15.70 12.95
CA GLU A 365 9.02 15.96 14.38
C GLU A 365 7.70 15.84 15.17
N PRO A 366 6.58 16.44 14.73
CA PRO A 366 5.26 16.18 15.29
C PRO A 366 4.83 14.71 15.36
N ALA A 367 4.97 13.97 14.25
CA ALA A 367 4.52 12.59 14.16
C ALA A 367 5.31 11.71 15.13
N PHE A 368 6.65 11.85 15.13
CA PHE A 368 7.52 11.09 16.02
C PHE A 368 7.40 11.51 17.49
N SER A 369 7.06 12.76 17.79
CA SER A 369 6.74 13.19 19.15
C SER A 369 5.49 12.47 19.69
N LEU A 370 4.44 12.34 18.87
CA LEU A 370 3.25 11.57 19.22
C LEU A 370 3.55 10.07 19.34
N LEU A 371 4.38 9.53 18.43
CA LEU A 371 4.82 8.14 18.49
C LEU A 371 5.55 7.85 19.81
N ASN A 372 6.52 8.67 20.18
CA ASN A 372 7.30 8.52 21.42
C ASN A 372 6.43 8.61 22.67
N THR A 373 5.34 9.39 22.62
CA THR A 373 4.36 9.46 23.73
C THR A 373 3.62 8.13 23.93
N ILE A 374 3.34 7.39 22.86
CA ILE A 374 2.63 6.10 22.94
C ILE A 374 3.61 4.92 23.12
N LEU A 375 4.77 4.98 22.46
CA LEU A 375 5.80 3.95 22.39
C LEU A 375 7.15 4.54 22.82
N PRO A 376 7.44 4.60 24.13
CA PRO A 376 8.62 5.30 24.65
C PRO A 376 9.98 4.73 24.22
N ARG A 377 10.04 3.50 23.67
CA ARG A 377 11.31 2.93 23.18
C ARG A 377 11.69 3.48 21.80
N THR A 378 10.91 4.40 21.26
CA THR A 378 11.17 5.14 20.01
C THR A 378 11.89 6.48 20.25
N ASP A 379 12.29 6.78 21.49
CA ASP A 379 13.07 7.96 21.89
C ASP A 379 14.27 8.25 20.97
N ARG A 380 15.04 7.21 20.63
CA ARG A 380 16.19 7.31 19.75
C ARG A 380 15.84 7.83 18.34
N CYS A 381 14.61 7.58 17.86
CA CYS A 381 14.14 8.13 16.60
C CYS A 381 13.92 9.64 16.70
N SER A 382 13.33 10.11 17.79
CA SER A 382 13.16 11.56 18.06
C SER A 382 14.50 12.26 18.18
N GLU A 383 15.44 11.71 18.96
CA GLU A 383 16.80 12.25 19.09
C GLU A 383 17.53 12.35 17.74
N SER A 384 17.39 11.32 16.90
CA SER A 384 17.99 11.30 15.56
C SER A 384 17.37 12.38 14.65
N ILE A 385 16.06 12.58 14.70
CA ILE A 385 15.38 13.65 13.95
C ILE A 385 15.89 15.03 14.39
N GLU A 386 16.03 15.27 15.69
CA GLU A 386 16.59 16.53 16.22
C GLU A 386 18.04 16.74 15.78
N PHE A 387 18.85 15.69 15.77
CA PHE A 387 20.23 15.74 15.25
C PHE A 387 20.27 16.07 13.75
N ASN A 388 19.46 15.37 12.96
CA ASN A 388 19.35 15.58 11.51
C ASN A 388 18.86 17.00 11.18
N MET A 389 17.88 17.51 11.93
CA MET A 389 17.38 18.89 11.82
C MET A 389 18.48 19.92 12.06
N ARG A 390 19.25 19.77 13.15
CA ARG A 390 20.38 20.67 13.45
C ARG A 390 21.43 20.66 12.34
N THR A 391 21.69 19.49 11.77
CA THR A 391 22.65 19.34 10.67
C THR A 391 22.17 20.04 9.40
N LEU A 392 20.88 19.91 9.04
CA LEU A 392 20.27 20.67 7.93
C LEU A 392 20.31 22.19 8.16
N MET A 393 20.00 22.65 9.38
CA MET A 393 20.07 24.07 9.72
C MET A 393 21.50 24.62 9.61
N SER A 394 22.51 23.87 10.04
CA SER A 394 23.92 24.25 9.85
C SER A 394 24.30 24.28 8.38
N ALA A 395 23.82 23.32 7.56
CA ALA A 395 24.05 23.32 6.12
C ALA A 395 23.41 24.54 5.43
N LYS A 396 22.20 24.94 5.86
CA LYS A 396 21.53 26.17 5.42
C LYS A 396 22.38 27.41 5.70
N GLU A 397 22.87 27.57 6.94
CA GLU A 397 23.69 28.71 7.35
C GLU A 397 25.00 28.80 6.54
N LYS A 398 25.69 27.68 6.33
CA LYS A 398 26.90 27.62 5.51
C LYS A 398 26.66 28.06 4.07
N LEU A 399 25.54 27.67 3.47
CA LEU A 399 25.20 28.08 2.10
C LEU A 399 24.88 29.57 2.00
N ILE A 400 24.16 30.13 2.98
CA ILE A 400 23.86 31.56 3.01
C ILE A 400 25.16 32.36 3.15
N GLN A 401 26.06 31.94 4.04
CA GLN A 401 27.35 32.60 4.23
C GLN A 401 28.21 32.56 2.96
N ALA A 402 28.27 31.42 2.28
CA ALA A 402 29.00 31.28 1.02
C ALA A 402 28.40 32.15 -0.11
N GLN A 403 27.09 32.41 -0.11
CA GLN A 403 26.47 33.33 -1.07
C GLN A 403 26.85 34.78 -0.80
N LEU A 404 26.86 35.19 0.47
CA LEU A 404 27.24 36.54 0.88
C LEU A 404 28.70 36.85 0.50
N GLU A 405 29.59 35.86 0.69
CA GLU A 405 31.02 35.94 0.31
C GLU A 405 31.26 35.98 -1.21
N GLN A 406 30.31 35.51 -2.03
CA GLN A 406 30.40 35.60 -3.50
C GLN A 406 29.86 36.92 -4.06
N THR A 407 29.05 37.64 -3.29
CA THR A 407 28.48 38.95 -3.63
C THR A 407 29.28 40.15 -3.08
N THR A 408 30.31 39.89 -2.28
CA THR A 408 31.29 40.88 -1.79
C THR A 408 32.57 40.80 -2.58
#